data_AF-A0A9D5RGQ8-F1
#
_entry.id   AF-A0A9D5RGQ8-F1
#
_cell.length_a   1.000
_cell.length_b   1.000
_cell.length_c   1.000
_cell.angle_alpha   90.00
_cell.angle_beta   90.00
_cell.angle_gamma   90.00
#
_symmetry.space_group_name_H-M   'P 1'
#
loop_
_entity.id
_entity.type
_entity.pdbx_description
1 polymer ?
#
loop_
_entity_poly.entity_id
_entity_poly.type
_entity_poly.pdbx_seq_one_letter_code
_entity_poly.pdbx_strand_id
1 'polypeptide(L)'
;MSHLLAEINELKQMIAHYEEYIAELEEAYAYIEERYHVIEEKVYNADTAYDMTNGDEWRGFLEKEAEELRNAMTSYTSDSQEETQHFLAEILVMIENIRELIKECQEKLACMEAELCIQSE
;
A
#
# COMPACT_ATOMS: atom_id res chain seq x y z
N MET A 1 34.87 0.72 -24.75
CA MET A 1 34.72 2.00 -24.02
C MET A 1 33.34 2.65 -24.24
N SER A 2 32.86 2.92 -25.47
CA SER A 2 31.53 3.57 -25.65
C SER A 2 30.33 2.73 -25.23
N HIS A 3 30.35 1.41 -25.46
CA HIS A 3 29.25 0.50 -25.07
C HIS A 3 29.10 0.40 -23.55
N LEU A 4 30.22 0.38 -22.82
CA LEU A 4 30.23 0.18 -21.37
C LEU A 4 29.75 1.45 -20.64
N LEU A 5 30.09 2.63 -21.17
CA LEU A 5 29.52 3.91 -20.71
C LEU A 5 28.01 4.01 -20.98
N ALA A 6 27.54 3.49 -22.13
CA ALA A 6 26.12 3.46 -22.44
C ALA A 6 25.36 2.56 -21.46
N GLU A 7 25.86 1.35 -21.18
CA GLU A 7 25.24 0.41 -20.24
C GLU A 7 25.20 0.95 -18.80
N ILE A 8 26.27 1.64 -18.35
CA ILE A 8 26.28 2.35 -17.07
C ILE A 8 25.19 3.44 -17.02
N ASN A 9 25.06 4.22 -18.09
CA ASN A 9 24.06 5.27 -18.12
C ASN A 9 22.62 4.71 -18.13
N GLU A 10 22.39 3.62 -18.86
CA GLU A 10 21.10 2.91 -18.85
C GLU A 10 20.76 2.39 -17.45
N LEU A 11 21.71 1.76 -16.74
CA LEU A 11 21.49 1.29 -15.37
C LEU A 11 21.17 2.44 -14.40
N LYS A 12 21.86 3.59 -14.53
CA LYS A 12 21.58 4.79 -13.72
C LYS A 12 20.17 5.33 -13.97
N GLN A 13 19.73 5.35 -15.22
CA GLN A 13 18.36 5.74 -15.57
C GLN A 13 17.33 4.75 -15.02
N MET A 14 17.62 3.45 -15.08
CA MET A 14 16.73 2.42 -14.56
C MET A 14 16.58 2.51 -13.04
N ILE A 15 17.66 2.77 -12.31
CA ILE A 15 17.62 3.03 -10.86
C ILE A 15 16.75 4.26 -10.55
N ALA A 16 16.97 5.38 -11.25
CA ALA A 16 16.17 6.58 -11.03
C ALA A 16 14.67 6.32 -11.27
N HIS A 17 14.34 5.54 -12.31
CA HIS A 17 12.95 5.17 -12.59
C HIS A 17 12.33 4.28 -11.49
N TYR A 18 13.10 3.35 -10.94
CA TYR A 18 12.65 2.54 -9.80
C TYR A 18 12.47 3.36 -8.52
N GLU A 19 13.33 4.35 -8.28
CA GLU A 19 13.19 5.29 -7.16
C GLU A 19 11.90 6.13 -7.31
N GLU A 20 11.59 6.60 -8.51
CA GLU A 20 10.32 7.27 -8.83
C GLU A 20 9.12 6.36 -8.55
N TYR A 21 9.17 5.10 -8.98
CA TYR A 21 8.07 4.15 -8.76
C TYR A 21 7.86 3.82 -7.28
N ILE A 22 8.93 3.72 -6.49
CA ILE A 22 8.83 3.60 -5.03
C ILE A 22 8.11 4.83 -4.45
N ALA A 23 8.47 6.03 -4.87
CA ALA A 23 7.85 7.26 -4.34
C ALA A 23 6.34 7.32 -4.65
N GLU A 24 5.93 6.93 -5.86
CA GLU A 24 4.51 6.83 -6.22
C GLU A 24 3.76 5.80 -5.36
N LEU A 25 4.36 4.65 -5.11
CA LEU A 25 3.77 3.61 -4.25
C LEU A 25 3.68 4.05 -2.78
N GLU A 26 4.70 4.74 -2.28
CA GLU A 26 4.70 5.30 -0.91
C GLU A 26 3.63 6.38 -0.73
N GLU A 27 3.43 7.25 -1.72
CA GLU A 27 2.36 8.26 -1.70
C GLU A 27 0.98 7.59 -1.73
N ALA A 28 0.79 6.60 -2.61
CA ALA A 28 -0.47 5.86 -2.70
C ALA A 28 -0.77 5.11 -1.39
N TYR A 29 0.24 4.46 -0.79
CA TYR A 29 0.11 3.79 0.50
C TYR A 29 -0.37 4.76 1.58
N ALA A 30 0.31 5.91 1.74
CA ALA A 30 -0.02 6.88 2.77
C ALA A 30 -1.44 7.44 2.61
N TYR A 31 -1.85 7.74 1.37
CA TYR A 31 -3.21 8.20 1.09
C TYR A 31 -4.28 7.16 1.45
N ILE A 32 -4.05 5.89 1.11
CA ILE A 32 -5.01 4.82 1.39
C ILE A 32 -5.04 4.49 2.88
N GLU A 33 -3.89 4.46 3.55
CA GLU A 33 -3.79 4.22 5.00
C GLU A 33 -4.53 5.30 5.82
N GLU A 34 -4.41 6.58 5.44
CA GLU A 34 -5.17 7.65 6.09
C GLU A 34 -6.69 7.42 5.94
N ARG A 35 -7.13 7.05 4.74
CA ARG A 35 -8.56 6.78 4.47
C ARG A 35 -9.06 5.55 5.21
N TYR A 36 -8.25 4.50 5.29
CA TYR A 36 -8.53 3.28 6.06
C TYR A 36 -8.83 3.66 7.51
N HIS A 37 -7.95 4.39 8.18
CA HIS A 37 -8.16 4.78 9.58
C HIS A 37 -9.36 5.70 9.78
N VAL A 38 -9.64 6.60 8.83
CA VAL A 38 -10.84 7.44 8.89
C VAL A 38 -12.12 6.60 8.85
N ILE A 39 -12.17 5.54 8.03
CA ILE A 39 -13.34 4.65 7.94
C ILE A 39 -13.44 3.79 9.20
N GLU A 40 -12.33 3.23 9.66
CA GLU A 40 -12.26 2.43 10.89
C GLU A 40 -12.78 3.24 12.11
N GLU A 41 -12.30 4.46 12.31
CA GLU A 41 -12.68 5.29 13.46
C GLU A 41 -14.09 5.88 13.34
N LYS A 42 -14.45 6.44 12.17
CA LYS A 42 -15.67 7.25 12.05
C LYS A 42 -16.90 6.48 11.60
N VAL A 43 -16.71 5.32 10.98
CA VAL A 43 -17.81 4.50 10.47
C VAL A 43 -17.89 3.24 11.31
N TYR A 44 -16.88 2.37 11.23
CA TYR A 44 -16.95 1.05 11.86
C TYR A 44 -17.10 1.12 13.38
N ASN A 45 -16.22 1.85 14.07
CA ASN A 45 -16.27 1.98 15.53
C ASN A 45 -17.49 2.77 16.02
N ALA A 46 -17.94 3.77 15.26
CA ALA A 46 -19.12 4.55 15.61
C ALA A 46 -20.42 3.73 15.49
N ASP A 47 -20.56 2.97 14.40
CA ASP A 47 -21.73 2.15 14.12
C ASP A 47 -21.83 0.96 15.09
N THR A 48 -20.69 0.33 15.41
CA THR A 48 -20.64 -0.79 16.38
C THR A 48 -20.93 -0.37 17.81
N ALA A 49 -20.63 0.87 18.20
CA ALA A 49 -20.87 1.38 19.55
C ALA A 49 -22.33 1.80 19.81
N TYR A 50 -23.13 2.01 18.76
CA TYR A 50 -24.54 2.37 18.89
C TYR A 50 -25.36 1.13 19.25
N ASP A 51 -26.27 1.18 20.24
CA ASP A 51 -27.17 0.06 20.61
C ASP A 51 -28.62 0.45 20.31
N MET A 52 -29.26 -0.25 19.38
CA MET A 52 -30.63 0.01 18.96
C MET A 52 -31.67 -0.88 19.64
N THR A 53 -31.25 -1.72 20.59
CA THR A 53 -32.10 -2.76 21.19
C THR A 53 -33.03 -2.25 22.32
N ASN A 54 -33.13 -0.93 22.52
CA ASN A 54 -33.83 -0.31 23.66
C ASN A 54 -35.15 0.39 23.27
N GLY A 55 -36.20 -0.34 22.90
CA GLY A 55 -37.56 0.21 22.78
C GLY A 55 -38.72 -0.76 23.02
N ASP A 56 -39.90 -0.18 23.27
CA ASP A 56 -41.16 -0.90 23.59
C ASP A 56 -41.61 -1.86 22.46
N GLU A 57 -42.37 -2.92 22.79
CA GLU A 57 -42.75 -4.05 21.91
C GLU A 57 -43.16 -3.72 20.45
N TRP A 58 -43.81 -2.58 20.18
CA TRP A 58 -44.19 -2.16 18.82
C TRP A 58 -43.05 -1.50 18.03
N ARG A 59 -42.06 -0.93 18.71
CA ARG A 59 -40.81 -0.45 18.10
C ARG A 59 -39.84 -1.60 17.84
N GLY A 60 -39.99 -2.74 18.54
CA GLY A 60 -39.10 -3.89 18.43
C GLY A 60 -38.94 -4.50 17.04
N PHE A 61 -39.97 -4.49 16.17
CA PHE A 61 -39.84 -4.98 14.78
C PHE A 61 -39.00 -4.03 13.91
N LEU A 62 -39.20 -2.71 14.05
CA LEU A 62 -38.44 -1.69 13.33
C LEU A 62 -36.98 -1.64 13.82
N GLU A 63 -36.79 -1.80 15.14
CA GLU A 63 -35.48 -1.88 15.79
C GLU A 63 -34.72 -3.13 15.33
N LYS A 64 -35.40 -4.26 15.21
CA LYS A 64 -34.78 -5.49 14.71
C LYS A 64 -34.35 -5.37 13.24
N GLU A 65 -35.19 -4.80 12.38
CA GLU A 65 -34.83 -4.58 10.97
C GLU A 65 -33.68 -3.57 10.84
N ALA A 66 -33.69 -2.50 11.64
CA ALA A 66 -32.59 -1.55 11.71
C ALA A 66 -31.29 -2.19 12.21
N GLU A 67 -31.37 -3.06 13.22
CA GLU A 67 -30.26 -3.81 13.79
C GLU A 67 -29.65 -4.79 12.78
N GLU A 68 -30.49 -5.53 12.04
CA GLU A 68 -30.06 -6.42 10.97
C GLU A 68 -29.36 -5.64 9.84
N LEU A 69 -29.92 -4.49 9.44
CA LEU A 69 -29.31 -3.60 8.44
C LEU A 69 -27.96 -3.05 8.92
N ARG A 70 -27.85 -2.63 10.18
CA ARG A 70 -26.59 -2.17 10.76
C ARG A 70 -25.56 -3.28 10.75
N ASN A 71 -25.90 -4.47 11.25
CA ASN A 71 -24.98 -5.60 11.28
C ASN A 71 -24.49 -5.97 9.88
N ALA A 72 -25.36 -5.90 8.87
CA ALA A 72 -24.96 -6.08 7.48
C ALA A 72 -23.96 -4.99 7.04
N MET A 73 -24.23 -3.71 7.30
CA MET A 73 -23.32 -2.60 6.95
C MET A 73 -21.97 -2.70 7.67
N THR A 74 -21.98 -3.05 8.95
CA THR A 74 -20.76 -3.28 9.75
C THR A 74 -19.95 -4.44 9.17
N SER A 75 -20.60 -5.55 8.80
CA SER A 75 -19.92 -6.69 8.17
C SER A 75 -19.28 -6.29 6.84
N TYR A 76 -20.03 -5.65 5.94
CA TYR A 76 -19.49 -5.19 4.65
C TYR A 76 -18.32 -4.22 4.82
N THR A 77 -18.42 -3.31 5.79
CA THR A 77 -17.34 -2.37 6.09
C THR A 77 -16.12 -3.12 6.59
N SER A 78 -16.27 -4.05 7.53
CA SER A 78 -15.19 -4.91 8.03
C SER A 78 -14.50 -5.67 6.90
N ASP A 79 -15.27 -6.36 6.06
CA ASP A 79 -14.74 -7.16 4.96
C ASP A 79 -13.92 -6.28 3.99
N SER A 80 -14.46 -5.11 3.63
CA SER A 80 -13.75 -4.16 2.75
C SER A 80 -12.49 -3.55 3.38
N GLN A 81 -12.49 -3.35 4.70
CA GLN A 81 -11.30 -2.88 5.43
C GLN A 81 -10.24 -3.98 5.44
N GLU A 82 -10.60 -5.24 5.68
CA GLU A 82 -9.66 -6.37 5.62
C GLU A 82 -9.01 -6.49 4.22
N GLU A 83 -9.80 -6.39 3.16
CA GLU A 83 -9.28 -6.36 1.78
C GLU A 83 -8.32 -5.18 1.54
N THR A 84 -8.67 -4.00 2.06
CA THR A 84 -7.81 -2.80 1.95
C THR A 84 -6.50 -2.97 2.72
N GLN A 85 -6.55 -3.56 3.91
CA GLN A 85 -5.36 -3.85 4.71
C GLN A 85 -4.45 -4.86 4.02
N HIS A 86 -5.03 -5.89 3.38
CA HIS A 86 -4.28 -6.83 2.57
C HIS A 86 -3.58 -6.14 1.40
N PHE A 87 -4.31 -5.30 0.66
CA PHE A 87 -3.75 -4.53 -0.46
C PHE A 87 -2.61 -3.58 -0.02
N LEU A 88 -2.76 -2.89 1.11
CA LEU A 88 -1.70 -2.07 1.70
C LEU A 88 -0.43 -2.90 2.00
N ALA A 89 -0.59 -4.12 2.51
CA ALA A 89 0.55 -5.02 2.73
C ALA A 89 1.21 -5.46 1.42
N GLU A 90 0.44 -5.70 0.35
CA GLU A 90 0.97 -6.01 -0.98
C GLU A 90 1.80 -4.85 -1.55
N ILE A 91 1.38 -3.59 -1.34
CA ILE A 91 2.17 -2.41 -1.76
C ILE A 91 3.53 -2.41 -1.07
N LEU A 92 3.59 -2.66 0.25
CA LEU A 92 4.86 -2.71 0.98
C LEU A 92 5.79 -3.82 0.47
N VAL A 93 5.24 -4.99 0.15
CA VAL A 93 6.02 -6.08 -0.47
C VAL A 93 6.55 -5.65 -1.84
N MET A 94 5.74 -4.96 -2.64
CA MET A 94 6.17 -4.46 -3.95
C MET A 94 7.31 -3.44 -3.83
N ILE A 95 7.20 -2.49 -2.90
CA ILE A 95 8.28 -1.52 -2.59
C ILE A 95 9.58 -2.26 -2.25
N GLU A 96 9.52 -3.27 -1.39
CA GLU A 96 10.71 -4.03 -0.99
C GLU A 96 11.33 -4.79 -2.17
N ASN A 97 10.50 -5.38 -3.04
CA ASN A 97 10.98 -6.04 -4.25
C ASN A 97 11.71 -5.05 -5.19
N ILE A 98 11.20 -3.83 -5.34
CA ILE A 98 11.84 -2.79 -6.16
C ILE A 98 13.16 -2.33 -5.53
N ARG A 99 13.22 -2.21 -4.20
CA ARG A 99 14.46 -1.87 -3.48
C ARG A 99 15.55 -2.93 -3.71
N GLU A 100 15.20 -4.21 -3.73
CA GLU A 100 16.17 -5.26 -4.06
C GLU A 100 16.63 -5.17 -5.52
N LEU A 101 15.73 -4.87 -6.47
CA LEU A 101 16.12 -4.61 -7.87
C LEU A 101 17.08 -3.42 -8.01
N ILE A 102 16.84 -2.33 -7.27
CA ILE A 102 17.76 -1.18 -7.23
C ILE A 102 19.13 -1.62 -6.73
N LYS A 103 19.18 -2.40 -5.66
CA LYS A 103 20.44 -2.91 -5.09
C LYS A 103 21.21 -3.76 -6.09
N GLU A 104 20.55 -4.70 -6.78
CA GLU A 104 21.17 -5.49 -7.84
C GLU A 104 21.75 -4.60 -8.96
N CYS A 105 21.01 -3.55 -9.35
CA CYS A 105 21.48 -2.60 -10.36
C CYS A 105 22.70 -1.79 -9.88
N GLN A 106 22.71 -1.38 -8.61
CA GLN A 106 23.81 -0.64 -7.99
C GLN A 106 25.07 -1.51 -7.87
N GLU A 107 24.92 -2.79 -7.50
CA GLU A 107 26.03 -3.74 -7.47
C GLU A 107 26.61 -3.96 -8.87
N LYS A 108 25.75 -4.12 -9.89
CA LYS A 108 26.19 -4.24 -11.28
C LYS A 108 26.93 -2.98 -11.76
N LEU A 109 26.41 -1.80 -11.42
CA LEU A 109 27.07 -0.52 -11.71
C LEU A 109 28.46 -0.43 -11.08
N ALA A 110 28.60 -0.78 -9.80
CA ALA A 110 29.87 -0.73 -9.10
C ALA A 110 30.93 -1.64 -9.75
N CYS A 111 30.53 -2.85 -10.17
CA CYS A 111 31.40 -3.75 -10.92
C CYS A 111 31.86 -3.13 -12.26
N MET A 112 30.95 -2.56 -13.03
CA MET A 112 31.26 -1.92 -14.32
C MET A 112 32.15 -0.68 -14.18
N GLU A 113 31.91 0.14 -13.16
CA GLU A 113 32.75 1.32 -12.88
C GLU A 113 34.17 0.91 -12.46
N ALA A 114 34.32 -0.19 -11.70
CA ALA A 114 35.63 -0.75 -11.38
C ALA A 114 36.37 -1.27 -12.63
N GLU A 115 35.67 -1.95 -13.54
CA GLU A 115 36.23 -2.41 -14.81
C GLU A 115 36.72 -1.24 -15.69
N LEU A 116 35.98 -0.13 -15.74
CA LEU A 116 36.41 1.08 -16.45
C LEU A 116 37.68 1.66 -15.84
N CYS A 117 37.78 1.69 -14.51
CA CYS A 117 38.95 2.22 -13.81
C CYS A 117 40.21 1.42 -14.17
N ILE A 118 40.12 0.09 -14.12
CA ILE A 118 41.23 -0.82 -14.46
C ILE A 118 41.65 -0.68 -15.94
N GLN A 119 40.70 -0.45 -16.85
CA GLN A 119 40.99 -0.27 -18.29
C GLN A 119 41.57 1.12 -18.63
N SER A 120 41.52 2.07 -17.69
CA SER A 120 42.00 3.44 -17.88
C SER A 120 43.43 3.68 -17.37
N GLU A 121 44.02 2.70 -16.67
CA GLU A 121 45.42 2.64 -16.23
C GLU A 121 46.34 1.97 -17.27
#